data_AF-A0A392PKN0-F1
#
_entry.id   AF-A0A392PKN0-F1
#
_cell.length_a   1.000
_cell.length_b   1.000
_cell.length_c   1.000
_cell.angle_alpha   90.00
_cell.angle_beta   90.00
_cell.angle_gamma   90.00
#
_symmetry.space_group_name_H-M   'P 1'
#
loop_
_entity.id
_entity.type
_entity.pdbx_description
1 polymer ?
#
loop_
_entity_poly.entity_id
_entity_poly.type
_entity_poly.pdbx_seq_one_letter_code
_entity_poly.pdbx_strand_id
1 'polypeptide(L)' 'MAPEVFKHRRYEKKVDVYSFAMILYEMLEGEPPFASYEPYDGAKHAAEGHRPAFRAKGYIPELQE' A
#
# COMPACT_ATOMS: atom_id res chain seq x y z
N MET A 1 2.27 6.69 -1.89
CA MET A 1 1.91 7.50 -3.08
C MET A 1 1.68 6.59 -4.27
N ALA A 2 0.68 6.86 -5.12
CA ALA A 2 0.46 6.07 -6.32
C ALA A 2 1.63 6.20 -7.32
N PRO A 3 2.07 5.11 -7.99
CA PRO A 3 3.22 5.10 -8.89
C PRO A 3 3.23 6.20 -9.96
N GLU A 4 2.07 6.48 -10.56
CA GLU A 4 1.89 7.51 -11.58
C GLU A 4 2.10 8.91 -11.03
N VAL A 5 1.68 9.17 -9.78
CA VAL A 5 1.87 10.46 -9.10
C VAL A 5 3.34 10.66 -8.77
N PHE A 6 4.00 9.63 -8.24
CA PHE A 6 5.44 9.66 -7.95
C PHE A 6 6.28 9.91 -9.21
N LYS A 7 5.88 9.31 -10.34
CA LYS A 7 6.53 9.49 -11.65
C LYS A 7 6.13 10.78 -12.38
N HIS A 8 5.39 11.69 -11.73
CA HIS A 8 4.91 12.94 -12.33
C HIS A 8 4.14 12.72 -13.64
N ARG A 9 3.41 11.60 -13.73
CA ARG A 9 2.52 11.28 -14.84
C ARG A 9 1.12 11.83 -14.56
N ARG A 10 0.23 11.71 -15.55
CA ARG A 10 -1.15 12.18 -15.45
C ARG A 10 -1.84 11.55 -14.23
N TYR A 11 -2.32 12.43 -13.34
CA TYR A 11 -3.17 12.08 -12.22
C TYR A 11 -4.60 11.86 -12.71
N GLU A 12 -5.15 10.69 -12.42
CA GLU A 12 -6.54 10.33 -12.74
C GLU A 12 -7.16 9.62 -11.53
N LYS A 13 -8.48 9.39 -11.53
CA LYS A 13 -9.24 8.75 -10.43
C LYS A 13 -8.68 7.38 -9.97
N LYS A 14 -7.80 6.73 -10.75
CA LYS A 14 -7.16 5.46 -10.40
C LYS A 14 -6.18 5.58 -9.23
N VAL A 15 -5.66 6.77 -8.96
CA VAL A 15 -4.82 7.06 -7.79
C VAL A 15 -5.59 6.88 -6.46
N ASP A 16 -6.90 7.12 -6.46
CA ASP A 16 -7.75 6.95 -5.29
C ASP A 16 -7.96 5.45 -5.01
N VAL A 17 -8.10 4.65 -6.07
CA VAL A 17 -8.16 3.18 -5.97
C VAL A 17 -6.85 2.61 -5.41
N TYR A 18 -5.71 3.14 -5.86
CA TYR A 18 -4.41 2.75 -5.31
C TYR A 18 -4.31 3.11 -3.82
N SER A 19 -4.72 4.32 -3.45
CA SER A 19 -4.68 4.79 -2.07
C SER A 19 -5.59 3.97 -1.16
N PHE A 20 -6.79 3.62 -1.64
CA PHE A 20 -7.70 2.70 -0.95
C PHE A 20 -7.06 1.33 -0.70
N ALA A 21 -6.36 0.76 -1.68
CA ALA A 21 -5.66 -0.52 -1.51
C ALA A 21 -4.53 -0.45 -0.48
N MET A 22 -3.82 0.68 -0.39
CA MET A 22 -2.79 0.90 0.64
C MET A 22 -3.38 1.01 2.05
N ILE A 23 -4.54 1.68 2.19
CA ILE A 23 -5.28 1.74 3.47
C ILE A 23 -5.75 0.35 3.86
N LEU A 24 -6.31 -0.42 2.93
CA LEU A 24 -6.74 -1.79 3.19
C LEU A 24 -5.57 -2.69 3.61
N TYR A 25 -4.40 -2.55 2.96
CA TYR A 25 -3.19 -3.23 3.39
C TYR A 25 -2.85 -2.90 4.85
N GLU A 26 -2.85 -1.62 5.22
CA GLU A 26 -2.55 -1.18 6.59
C GLU A 26 -3.56 -1.71 7.61
N MET A 27 -4.85 -1.76 7.25
CA MET A 27 -5.89 -2.38 8.09
C MET A 27 -5.66 -3.87 8.32
N LEU A 28 -5.16 -4.60 7.32
CA LEU A 28 -4.94 -6.04 7.39
C LEU A 28 -3.65 -6.40 8.13
N GLU A 29 -2.59 -5.62 7.92
CA GLU A 29 -1.26 -5.90 8.47
C GLU A 29 -0.98 -5.17 9.79
N GLY A 30 -1.79 -4.16 10.12
CA GLY A 30 -1.62 -3.31 11.32
C GLY A 30 -0.44 -2.34 11.23
N GLU A 31 0.22 -2.26 10.08
CA GLU A 31 1.35 -1.38 9.81
C GLU A 31 1.29 -0.81 8.38
N PRO A 32 1.82 0.40 8.16
CA PRO A 32 1.77 1.03 6.84
C PRO A 32 2.52 0.20 5.78
N PRO A 33 2.11 0.28 4.50
CA PRO A 33 2.83 -0.40 3.43
C PRO A 33 4.28 0.10 3.36
N PHE A 34 5.22 -0.84 3.24
CA PHE A 34 6.66 -0.56 3.24
C PHE A 34 7.19 0.10 4.53
N ALA A 35 6.63 -0.25 5.71
CA ALA A 35 7.04 0.28 7.02
C ALA A 35 8.55 0.23 7.33
N SER A 36 9.31 -0.67 6.69
CA SER A 36 10.77 -0.78 6.85
C SER A 36 11.59 0.21 6.02
N TYR A 37 10.94 1.05 5.20
CA TYR A 37 11.58 2.05 4.35
C TYR A 37 11.24 3.45 4.81
N GLU A 38 12.14 4.40 4.56
CA GLU A 38 11.77 5.81 4.61
C GLU A 38 10.64 6.10 3.60
N PRO A 39 9.72 7.03 3.87
CA PRO A 39 8.52 7.24 3.06
C PRO A 39 8.81 7.46 1.57
N TYR A 40 9.90 8.17 1.25
CA TYR A 40 10.34 8.39 -0.12
C TYR A 40 10.80 7.09 -0.80
N ASP A 41 11.61 6.29 -0.11
CA ASP A 41 12.14 5.03 -0.64
C ASP A 41 11.06 3.97 -0.81
N GLY A 42 10.07 3.94 0.10
CA GLY A 42 8.88 3.10 -0.04
C GLY A 42 8.04 3.50 -1.25
N ALA A 43 7.82 4.80 -1.47
CA ALA A 43 7.13 5.30 -2.66
C ALA A 43 7.89 4.98 -3.95
N LYS A 44 9.23 5.08 -3.93
CA LYS A 44 10.10 4.69 -5.05
C LYS A 44 9.99 3.18 -5.35
N HIS A 45 10.09 2.32 -4.34
CA HIS A 45 9.93 0.86 -4.51
C HIS A 45 8.58 0.50 -5.13
N ALA A 46 7.49 1.10 -4.63
CA ALA A 46 6.16 0.92 -5.19
C ALA A 46 6.07 1.35 -6.66
N ALA A 47 6.73 2.48 -7.00
CA ALA A 47 6.80 3.00 -8.36
C ALA A 47 7.61 2.10 -9.31
N GLU A 48 8.59 1.37 -8.79
CA GLU A 48 9.38 0.35 -9.53
C GLU A 48 8.62 -0.96 -9.75
N GLY A 49 7.44 -1.12 -9.14
CA GLY A 49 6.58 -2.29 -9.33
C GLY A 49 6.58 -3.26 -8.16
N HIS A 50 7.40 -3.01 -7.13
CA HIS A 50 7.36 -3.79 -5.89
C HIS A 50 6.01 -3.60 -5.18
N ARG A 51 5.61 -4.62 -4.42
CA ARG A 51 4.36 -4.63 -3.64
C ARG A 51 4.69 -4.98 -2.19
N PRO A 52 3.99 -4.40 -1.22
CA PRO A 52 4.21 -4.75 0.17
C PRO A 52 3.75 -6.20 0.40
N ALA A 53 4.49 -6.94 1.22
CA ALA A 53 4.23 -8.36 1.45
C ALA A 53 3.11 -8.54 2.47
N PHE A 54 2.16 -9.42 2.19
CA PHE A 54 1.13 -9.81 3.16
C PHE A 54 1.70 -10.85 4.13
N ARG A 55 1.64 -10.57 5.43
CA ARG A 55 2.03 -11.47 6.52
C ARG A 55 0.82 -11.92 7.31
N ALA A 56 -0.29 -11.16 7.26
CA ALA A 56 -1.56 -11.59 7.80
C ALA A 56 -1.95 -12.91 7.16
N LYS A 57 -1.95 -13.98 7.96
CA LYS A 57 -2.73 -15.18 7.63
C LYS A 57 -4.17 -14.69 7.60
N GLY A 58 -4.95 -15.03 6.57
CA GLY A 58 -6.31 -14.50 6.32
C GLY A 58 -7.38 -14.81 7.38
N TYR A 59 -6.98 -14.96 8.64
CA TYR A 59 -7.77 -15.28 9.80
C TYR A 59 -7.40 -14.31 10.92
N ILE A 60 -8.29 -13.35 11.18
CA ILE A 60 -8.31 -12.57 12.42
C ILE A 60 -9.36 -13.28 13.28
N PRO A 61 -8.98 -14.11 14.27
CA PRO A 61 -9.92 -14.85 15.10
C PRO A 61 -11.02 -13.97 15.72
N GLU A 62 -10.70 -12.69 15.95
CA GLU A 62 -11.55 -11.69 16.58
C GLU A 62 -12.68 -11.18 15.68
N LEU A 63 -12.71 -11.53 14.38
CA LEU A 63 -13.78 -11.21 13.43
C LEU A 63 -14.78 -12.35 13.22
N GLN A 64 -14.74 -13.41 14.04
CA GLN A 64 -15.82 -14.39 14.07
C GLN A 64 -17.02 -13.82 14.85
N GLU A 65 -17.98 -13.25 14.14
CA GLU A 65 -19.37 -13.11 14.62
C GLU A 65 -20.22 -14.30 14.19
#